data_AF-A0A317LMD0-F1
#
_entry.id   AF-A0A317LMD0-F1
#
_cell.length_a   1.000
_cell.length_b   1.000
_cell.length_c   1.000
_cell.angle_alpha   90.00
_cell.angle_beta   90.00
_cell.angle_gamma   90.00
#
_symmetry.space_group_name_H-M   'P 1'
#
loop_
_entity.id
_entity.type
_entity.pdbx_description
1 polymer ?
#
loop_
_entity_poly.entity_id
_entity_poly.type
_entity_poly.pdbx_seq_one_letter_code
_entity_poly.pdbx_strand_id
1 'polypeptide(L)'
;MVDKPGTGRPGTASDSDRSIGELVSDATDNLSRIVRLELRLAKLEAKADATRIGKSVGEFGAAAFVLHLVLILFSVTAGLFLAEVAGWAFWLSFLTVTGFYLLIAAVLILVAVINLRRRQGLARTALTTSRLMGILRGEIRPPRDGSVEAASDSEAPEPAGR
;
A
#
# COMPACT_ATOMS: atom_id res chain seq x y z
N MET A 1 66.88 3.33 -7.19
CA MET A 1 66.80 3.07 -5.74
C MET A 1 65.33 2.80 -5.46
N VAL A 2 64.87 1.54 -5.43
CA VAL A 2 64.85 0.69 -4.22
C VAL A 2 64.26 1.53 -3.07
N ASP A 3 62.98 1.34 -2.73
CA ASP A 3 62.51 0.17 -2.00
C ASP A 3 61.16 -0.45 -2.41
N LYS A 4 61.11 -1.77 -2.22
CA LYS A 4 59.92 -2.62 -2.12
C LYS A 4 59.88 -3.10 -0.65
N PRO A 5 58.75 -2.92 0.06
CA PRO A 5 58.02 -4.09 0.56
C PRO A 5 56.50 -3.84 0.53
N GLY A 6 55.60 -4.79 0.36
CA GLY A 6 55.72 -6.24 0.33
C GLY A 6 54.58 -6.78 -0.52
N THR A 7 54.90 -7.79 -1.31
CA THR A 7 53.90 -8.61 -2.00
C THR A 7 53.32 -9.59 -1.00
N GLY A 8 52.44 -9.10 -0.12
CA GLY A 8 51.51 -9.93 0.63
C GLY A 8 50.36 -10.32 -0.30
N ARG A 9 50.57 -11.32 -1.15
CA ARG A 9 49.43 -12.04 -1.74
C ARG A 9 48.69 -12.70 -0.57
N PRO A 10 47.42 -12.37 -0.28
CA PRO A 10 46.64 -13.17 0.65
C PRO A 10 46.33 -14.48 -0.06
N GLY A 11 47.15 -15.51 0.17
CA GLY A 11 46.93 -16.78 -0.53
C GLY A 11 47.97 -17.88 -0.31
N THR A 12 48.74 -17.88 0.78
CA THR A 12 49.59 -19.04 1.14
C THR A 12 49.80 -19.13 2.65
N ALA A 13 48.75 -19.47 3.41
CA ALA A 13 48.84 -20.18 4.68
C ALA A 13 47.42 -20.70 5.02
N SER A 14 47.28 -22.01 5.23
CA SER A 14 46.10 -22.73 5.78
C SER A 14 44.81 -22.91 4.95
N ASP A 15 44.86 -23.07 3.62
CA ASP A 15 43.64 -23.39 2.84
C ASP A 15 43.11 -24.82 3.07
N SER A 16 43.92 -25.71 3.65
CA SER A 16 43.55 -27.08 4.00
C SER A 16 43.08 -27.28 5.45
N ASP A 17 43.10 -26.23 6.28
CA ASP A 17 42.77 -26.31 7.72
C ASP A 17 41.61 -25.40 8.14
N ARG A 18 41.00 -24.65 7.21
CA ARG A 18 39.77 -23.90 7.53
C ARG A 18 38.65 -24.88 7.81
N SER A 19 38.17 -24.88 9.05
CA SER A 19 37.08 -25.77 9.43
C SER A 19 35.83 -25.42 8.62
N ILE A 20 35.01 -26.43 8.31
CA ILE A 20 33.71 -26.23 7.65
C ILE A 20 32.86 -25.18 8.40
N GLY A 21 33.01 -25.10 9.73
CA GLY A 21 32.34 -24.10 10.57
C GLY A 21 32.78 -22.66 10.26
N GLU A 22 34.05 -22.45 9.92
CA GLU A 22 34.60 -21.13 9.58
C GLU A 22 34.10 -20.66 8.20
N LEU A 23 34.01 -21.58 7.23
CA LEU A 23 33.45 -21.30 5.90
C LEU A 23 31.95 -20.99 5.95
N VAL A 24 31.19 -21.71 6.78
CA VAL A 24 29.75 -21.47 6.99
C VAL A 24 29.53 -20.13 7.72
N SER A 25 30.39 -19.81 8.69
CA SER A 25 30.36 -18.51 9.38
C SER A 25 30.57 -17.36 8.40
N ASP A 26 31.61 -17.44 7.55
CA ASP A 26 31.90 -16.41 6.54
C ASP A 26 30.78 -16.26 5.50
N ALA A 27 30.19 -17.38 5.05
CA ALA A 27 29.06 -17.36 4.11
C ALA A 27 27.81 -16.70 4.72
N THR A 28 27.52 -17.01 5.99
CA THR A 28 26.40 -16.42 6.75
C THR A 28 26.62 -14.93 6.97
N ASP A 29 27.85 -14.52 7.25
CA ASP A 29 28.23 -13.13 7.40
C ASP A 29 28.09 -12.34 6.10
N ASN A 30 28.47 -12.92 4.96
CA ASN A 30 28.31 -12.32 3.64
C ASN A 30 26.84 -12.18 3.25
N LEU A 31 26.01 -13.20 3.48
CA LEU A 31 24.57 -13.11 3.28
C LEU A 31 23.96 -12.00 4.15
N SER A 32 24.36 -11.94 5.42
CA SER A 32 23.94 -10.90 6.35
C SER A 32 24.36 -9.50 5.89
N ARG A 33 25.51 -9.35 5.20
CA ARG A 33 25.91 -8.07 4.60
C ARG A 33 25.01 -7.67 3.43
N ILE A 34 24.69 -8.60 2.52
CA ILE A 34 23.82 -8.32 1.36
C ILE A 34 22.43 -7.90 1.83
N VAL A 35 21.81 -8.66 2.73
CA VAL A 35 20.48 -8.34 3.28
C VAL A 35 20.47 -6.94 3.92
N ARG A 36 21.51 -6.60 4.72
CA ARG A 36 21.62 -5.27 5.33
C ARG A 36 21.83 -4.16 4.30
N LEU A 37 22.54 -4.42 3.20
CA LEU A 37 22.73 -3.46 2.11
C LEU A 37 21.45 -3.22 1.34
N GLU A 38 20.73 -4.28 0.99
CA GLU A 38 19.47 -4.22 0.26
C GLU A 38 18.39 -3.52 1.10
N LEU A 39 18.34 -3.79 2.41
CA LEU A 39 17.50 -3.04 3.34
C LEU A 39 17.88 -1.57 3.45
N ARG A 40 19.18 -1.24 3.45
CA ARG A 40 19.64 0.17 3.44
C ARG A 40 19.19 0.86 2.16
N LEU A 41 19.33 0.19 1.02
CA LEU A 41 18.91 0.74 -0.28
C LEU A 41 17.39 0.93 -0.32
N ALA A 42 16.62 -0.10 0.03
CA ALA A 42 15.16 -0.03 0.11
C ALA A 42 14.68 1.07 1.04
N LYS A 43 15.37 1.28 2.18
CA LYS A 43 15.06 2.38 3.11
C LYS A 43 15.36 3.75 2.51
N LEU A 44 16.44 3.88 1.75
CA LEU A 44 16.78 5.13 1.05
C LEU A 44 15.77 5.43 -0.05
N GLU A 45 15.41 4.44 -0.85
CA GLU A 45 14.41 4.55 -1.90
C GLU A 45 13.03 4.88 -1.33
N ALA A 46 12.60 4.16 -0.28
CA ALA A 46 11.36 4.46 0.42
C ALA A 46 11.32 5.89 0.99
N LYS A 47 12.45 6.40 1.51
CA LYS A 47 12.55 7.79 1.99
C LYS A 47 12.48 8.80 0.83
N ALA A 48 13.15 8.51 -0.28
CA ALA A 48 13.11 9.34 -1.48
C ALA A 48 11.68 9.39 -2.05
N ASP A 49 11.01 8.25 -2.15
CA ASP A 49 9.62 8.14 -2.59
C ASP A 49 8.68 8.88 -1.65
N ALA A 50 8.82 8.70 -0.33
CA ALA A 50 8.02 9.43 0.64
C ALA A 50 8.18 10.96 0.49
N THR A 51 9.40 11.43 0.22
CA THR A 51 9.66 12.86 0.00
C THR A 51 9.05 13.35 -1.31
N ARG A 52 9.16 12.58 -2.39
CA ARG A 52 8.55 12.90 -3.69
C ARG A 52 7.03 12.95 -3.60
N ILE A 53 6.43 11.94 -2.98
CA ILE A 53 4.98 11.89 -2.71
C ILE A 53 4.59 13.09 -1.85
N GLY A 54 5.31 13.36 -0.75
CA GLY A 54 5.05 14.50 0.14
C GLY A 54 5.09 15.85 -0.60
N LYS A 55 6.09 16.06 -1.46
CA LYS A 55 6.18 17.27 -2.29
C LYS A 55 4.99 17.38 -3.23
N SER A 56 4.63 16.31 -3.93
CA SER A 56 3.49 16.32 -4.85
C SER A 56 2.17 16.59 -4.13
N VAL A 57 1.95 16.00 -2.94
CA VAL A 57 0.77 16.27 -2.12
C VAL A 57 0.73 17.73 -1.68
N GLY A 58 1.88 18.33 -1.34
CA GLY A 58 1.97 19.75 -1.03
C GLY A 58 1.61 20.65 -2.22
N GLU A 59 2.15 20.36 -3.40
CA GLU A 59 1.86 21.11 -4.64
C GLU A 59 0.39 20.98 -5.04
N PHE A 60 -0.17 19.77 -5.03
CA PHE A 60 -1.60 19.56 -5.28
C PHE A 60 -2.48 20.22 -4.23
N GLY A 61 -2.07 20.23 -2.96
CA GLY A 61 -2.79 20.94 -1.90
C GLY A 61 -2.84 22.45 -2.14
N ALA A 62 -1.69 23.06 -2.48
CA ALA A 62 -1.62 24.47 -2.81
C ALA A 62 -2.44 24.82 -4.07
N ALA A 63 -2.32 24.01 -5.12
CA ALA A 63 -3.09 24.19 -6.35
C ALA A 63 -4.61 24.07 -6.10
N ALA A 64 -5.03 23.07 -5.30
CA ALA A 64 -6.43 22.91 -4.92
C ALA A 64 -6.94 24.12 -4.12
N PHE A 65 -6.14 24.66 -3.20
CA PHE A 65 -6.50 25.86 -2.45
C PHE A 65 -6.67 27.08 -3.36
N VAL A 66 -5.71 27.34 -4.25
CA VAL A 66 -5.79 28.46 -5.21
C VAL A 66 -7.01 28.29 -6.13
N LEU A 67 -7.23 27.07 -6.65
CA LEU A 67 -8.39 26.78 -7.50
C LEU A 67 -9.70 26.96 -6.74
N HIS A 68 -9.75 26.66 -5.44
CA HIS A 68 -10.91 26.90 -4.60
C HIS A 68 -11.21 28.40 -4.47
N LEU A 69 -10.19 29.25 -4.28
CA LEU A 69 -10.37 30.70 -4.29
C LEU A 69 -10.88 31.19 -5.65
N VAL A 70 -10.28 30.73 -6.75
CA VAL A 70 -10.74 31.06 -8.11
C VAL A 70 -12.20 30.64 -8.31
N LEU A 71 -12.60 29.47 -7.82
CA LEU A 71 -13.98 29.00 -7.91
C LEU A 71 -14.95 29.92 -7.15
N ILE A 72 -14.58 30.42 -5.97
CA ILE A 72 -15.40 31.39 -5.22
C ILE A 72 -15.57 32.68 -6.02
N LEU A 73 -14.46 33.25 -6.53
CA LEU A 73 -14.51 34.47 -7.34
C LEU A 73 -15.35 34.26 -8.60
N PHE A 74 -15.13 33.14 -9.30
CA PHE A 74 -15.88 32.75 -10.48
C PHE A 74 -17.38 32.59 -10.18
N SER A 75 -17.75 32.09 -9.00
CA SER A 75 -19.16 31.98 -8.59
C SER A 75 -19.84 33.33 -8.50
N VAL A 76 -19.14 34.33 -7.96
CA VAL A 76 -19.64 35.71 -7.89
C VAL A 76 -19.75 36.30 -9.30
N THR A 77 -18.69 36.17 -10.10
CA THR A 77 -18.68 36.64 -11.49
C THR A 77 -19.81 36.02 -12.32
N ALA A 78 -20.00 34.70 -12.22
CA ALA A 78 -21.04 33.98 -12.94
C ALA A 78 -22.45 34.41 -12.49
N GLY A 79 -22.68 34.54 -11.18
CA GLY A 79 -23.97 34.98 -10.64
C GLY A 79 -24.35 36.39 -11.10
N LEU A 80 -23.40 37.33 -11.06
CA LEU A 80 -23.60 38.69 -11.55
C LEU A 80 -23.81 38.73 -13.07
N PHE A 81 -23.01 37.97 -13.82
CA PHE A 81 -23.15 37.86 -15.28
C PHE A 81 -24.52 37.31 -15.69
N LEU A 82 -25.00 36.26 -15.01
CA LEU A 82 -26.34 35.71 -15.26
C LEU A 82 -27.44 36.71 -14.93
N ALA A 83 -27.31 37.46 -13.82
CA ALA A 83 -28.27 38.50 -13.47
C ALA A 83 -28.36 39.58 -14.56
N GLU A 84 -27.22 40.03 -15.08
CA GLU A 84 -27.16 41.06 -16.13
C GLU A 84 -27.69 40.54 -17.48
N VAL A 85 -27.23 39.37 -17.93
CA VAL A 85 -27.54 38.86 -19.28
C VAL A 85 -28.94 38.26 -19.37
N ALA A 86 -29.39 37.55 -18.34
CA ALA A 86 -30.71 36.93 -18.33
C ALA A 86 -31.80 37.87 -17.79
N GLY A 87 -31.43 39.02 -17.22
CA GLY A 87 -32.36 39.94 -16.56
C GLY A 87 -33.04 39.33 -15.32
N TRP A 88 -32.43 38.30 -14.74
CA TRP A 88 -32.99 37.60 -13.58
C TRP A 88 -32.72 38.35 -12.29
N ALA A 89 -33.61 38.17 -11.31
CA ALA A 89 -33.35 38.63 -9.95
C ALA A 89 -32.09 37.92 -9.39
N PHE A 90 -31.23 38.66 -8.67
CA PHE A 90 -29.95 38.15 -8.19
C PHE A 90 -30.03 36.78 -7.51
N TRP A 91 -31.03 36.59 -6.63
CA TRP A 91 -31.22 35.32 -5.91
C TRP A 91 -31.37 34.11 -6.84
N LEU A 92 -32.07 34.27 -7.97
CA LEU A 92 -32.29 33.19 -8.93
C LEU A 92 -31.01 32.88 -9.74
N SER A 93 -30.23 33.90 -10.08
CA SER A 93 -28.93 33.73 -10.75
C SER A 93 -27.94 32.96 -9.88
N PHE A 94 -27.79 33.36 -8.62
CA PHE A 94 -26.92 32.65 -7.67
C PHE A 94 -27.41 31.24 -7.35
N LEU A 95 -28.74 31.03 -7.26
CA LEU A 95 -29.32 29.70 -7.08
C LEU A 95 -29.00 28.77 -8.25
N THR A 96 -29.02 29.30 -9.48
CA THR A 96 -28.70 28.54 -10.69
C THR A 96 -27.23 28.12 -10.72
N VAL A 97 -26.31 29.02 -10.40
CA VAL A 97 -24.87 28.70 -10.27
C VAL A 97 -24.65 27.65 -9.17
N THR A 98 -25.36 27.77 -8.04
CA THR A 98 -25.30 26.78 -6.95
C THR A 98 -25.83 25.42 -7.40
N GLY A 99 -26.96 25.38 -8.11
CA GLY A 99 -27.53 24.15 -8.66
C GLY A 99 -26.58 23.47 -9.66
N PHE A 100 -25.89 24.25 -10.48
CA PHE A 100 -24.86 23.75 -11.39
C PHE A 100 -23.70 23.07 -10.65
N TYR A 101 -23.17 23.68 -9.59
CA TYR A 101 -22.12 23.04 -8.78
C TYR A 101 -22.62 21.80 -8.06
N LEU A 102 -23.87 21.82 -7.57
CA LEU A 102 -24.47 20.65 -6.93
C LEU A 102 -24.60 19.48 -7.92
N LEU A 103 -24.95 19.75 -9.18
CA LEU A 103 -25.00 18.76 -10.23
C LEU A 103 -23.61 18.16 -10.51
N ILE A 104 -22.58 19.00 -10.63
CA ILE A 104 -21.19 18.54 -10.80
C ILE A 104 -20.78 17.67 -9.61
N ALA A 105 -21.05 18.12 -8.38
CA ALA A 105 -20.72 17.37 -7.16
C ALA A 105 -21.41 16.00 -7.13
N ALA A 106 -22.70 15.93 -7.50
CA ALA A 106 -23.45 14.69 -7.57
C ALA A 106 -22.83 13.70 -8.57
N VAL A 107 -22.43 14.18 -9.77
CA VAL A 107 -21.75 13.34 -10.77
C VAL A 107 -20.41 12.84 -10.26
N LEU A 108 -19.60 13.71 -9.65
CA LEU A 108 -18.29 13.32 -9.11
C LEU A 108 -18.42 12.28 -7.99
N ILE A 109 -19.36 12.46 -7.06
CA ILE A 109 -19.66 11.49 -6.01
C ILE A 109 -20.09 10.16 -6.62
N LEU A 110 -20.97 10.18 -7.61
CA LEU A 110 -21.45 8.96 -8.27
C LEU A 110 -20.28 8.20 -8.94
N VAL A 111 -19.42 8.91 -9.68
CA VAL A 111 -18.23 8.32 -10.31
C VAL A 111 -17.27 7.76 -9.26
N ALA A 112 -17.03 8.50 -8.17
CA ALA A 112 -16.18 8.04 -7.07
C ALA A 112 -16.72 6.76 -6.43
N VAL A 113 -18.03 6.69 -6.17
CA VAL A 113 -18.69 5.49 -5.62
C VAL A 113 -18.59 4.32 -6.59
N ILE A 114 -18.84 4.54 -7.89
CA ILE A 114 -18.71 3.49 -8.91
C ILE A 114 -17.28 2.94 -8.95
N ASN A 115 -16.30 3.82 -8.97
CA ASN A 115 -14.89 3.45 -9.00
C ASN A 115 -14.45 2.72 -7.73
N LEU A 116 -14.91 3.18 -6.56
CA LEU A 116 -14.61 2.53 -5.29
C LEU A 116 -15.19 1.12 -5.26
N ARG A 117 -16.45 0.95 -5.70
CA ARG A 117 -17.10 -0.37 -5.81
C ARG A 117 -16.34 -1.31 -6.75
N ARG A 118 -15.82 -0.80 -7.87
CA ARG A 118 -14.98 -1.57 -8.80
C ARG A 118 -13.64 -2.00 -8.16
N ARG A 119 -13.06 -1.19 -7.27
CA ARG A 119 -11.76 -1.47 -6.61
C ARG A 119 -11.87 -2.28 -5.31
N GLN A 120 -13.06 -2.73 -4.91
CA GLN A 120 -13.29 -3.53 -3.70
C GLN A 120 -12.57 -4.89 -3.67
N GLY A 121 -11.95 -5.33 -4.77
CA GLY A 121 -11.03 -6.48 -4.76
C GLY A 121 -9.90 -6.34 -3.72
N LEU A 122 -9.35 -5.14 -3.54
CA LEU A 122 -8.29 -4.86 -2.54
C LEU A 122 -8.80 -4.90 -1.10
N ALA A 123 -10.07 -4.55 -0.87
CA ALA A 123 -10.67 -4.62 0.46
C ALA A 123 -10.79 -6.07 0.95
N ARG A 124 -11.02 -7.03 0.04
CA ARG A 124 -10.99 -8.47 0.37
C ARG A 124 -9.58 -8.93 0.75
N THR A 125 -8.56 -8.45 0.05
CA THR A 125 -7.15 -8.74 0.38
C THR A 125 -6.76 -8.14 1.74
N ALA A 126 -7.19 -6.91 2.05
CA ALA A 126 -6.97 -6.29 3.35
C ALA A 126 -7.59 -7.09 4.50
N LEU A 127 -8.79 -7.67 4.28
CA LEU A 127 -9.44 -8.56 5.25
C LEU A 127 -8.71 -9.89 5.42
N THR A 128 -8.15 -10.46 4.35
CA THR A 128 -7.36 -11.69 4.44
C THR A 128 -6.03 -11.45 5.17
N THR A 129 -5.34 -10.34 4.88
CA THR A 129 -4.10 -9.96 5.57
C THR A 129 -4.34 -9.62 7.04
N SER A 130 -5.45 -8.95 7.37
CA SER A 130 -5.79 -8.66 8.77
C SER A 130 -6.19 -9.92 9.54
N ARG A 131 -6.89 -10.87 8.92
CA ARG A 131 -7.15 -12.20 9.51
C ARG A 131 -5.86 -12.98 9.77
N LEU A 132 -4.92 -12.94 8.83
CA LEU A 132 -3.61 -13.57 8.98
C LEU A 132 -2.80 -12.92 10.11
N MET A 133 -2.81 -11.59 10.20
CA MET A 133 -2.22 -10.85 11.32
C MET A 133 -2.91 -11.17 12.66
N GLY A 134 -4.23 -11.33 12.68
CA GLY A 134 -4.98 -11.72 13.88
C GLY A 134 -4.64 -13.13 14.37
N ILE A 135 -4.35 -14.05 13.45
CA ILE A 135 -3.87 -15.40 13.80
C ILE A 135 -2.43 -15.33 14.36
N LEU A 136 -1.54 -14.56 13.73
CA LEU A 136 -0.16 -14.35 14.21
C LEU A 136 -0.10 -13.60 15.55
N ARG A 137 -1.10 -12.75 15.81
CA ARG A 137 -1.28 -12.02 17.07
C ARG A 137 -1.99 -12.85 18.15
N GLY A 138 -2.46 -14.05 17.83
CA GLY A 138 -3.12 -14.96 18.76
C GLY A 138 -4.58 -14.60 19.09
N GLU A 139 -5.18 -13.66 18.36
CA GLU A 139 -6.57 -13.20 18.58
C GLU A 139 -7.62 -14.18 18.01
N ILE A 140 -7.26 -15.03 17.04
CA ILE A 140 -8.17 -15.99 16.41
C ILE A 140 -7.58 -17.40 16.56
N ARG A 141 -8.33 -18.30 17.22
CA ARG A 141 -7.98 -19.72 17.35
C ARG A 141 -8.53 -20.48 16.14
N PRO A 142 -7.72 -21.29 15.41
CA PRO A 142 -8.23 -22.05 14.28
C PRO A 142 -9.30 -23.06 14.74
N PRO A 143 -10.37 -23.29 13.95
CA PRO A 143 -11.33 -24.36 14.24
C PRO A 143 -10.58 -25.69 14.26
N ARG A 144 -10.72 -26.44 15.36
CA ARG A 144 -10.24 -27.82 15.41
C ARG A 144 -11.10 -28.64 14.45
N ASP A 145 -10.39 -29.37 13.61
CA ASP A 145 -10.78 -30.41 12.67
C ASP A 145 -11.53 -31.59 13.32
N GLY A 146 -12.58 -31.32 14.10
CA GLY A 146 -13.47 -32.35 14.61
C GLY A 146 -14.45 -32.92 13.58
N SER A 147 -14.40 -32.46 12.32
CA SER A 147 -15.30 -32.90 11.25
C SER A 147 -14.69 -33.93 10.30
N VAL A 148 -13.39 -34.26 10.43
CA VAL A 148 -12.76 -35.33 9.65
C VAL A 148 -12.95 -36.69 10.35
N GLU A 149 -13.06 -36.71 11.67
CA GLU A 149 -13.20 -37.94 12.48
C GLU A 149 -14.64 -38.48 12.51
N ALA A 150 -15.66 -37.64 12.33
CA ALA A 150 -17.06 -38.07 12.33
C ALA A 150 -17.50 -38.83 11.06
N ALA A 151 -16.67 -38.88 10.01
CA ALA A 151 -17.00 -39.52 8.73
C ALA A 151 -16.28 -40.87 8.52
N SER A 152 -15.38 -41.28 9.43
CA SER A 152 -14.69 -42.58 9.34
C SER A 152 -15.37 -43.71 10.12
N ASP A 153 -16.34 -43.40 10.99
CA ASP A 153 -16.94 -44.38 11.91
C ASP A 153 -18.28 -44.97 11.42
N SER A 154 -18.79 -44.60 10.25
CA SER A 154 -20.08 -45.10 9.75
C SER A 154 -20.02 -46.08 8.58
N GLU A 155 -18.87 -46.68 8.26
CA GLU A 155 -18.75 -47.65 7.16
C GLU A 155 -18.37 -49.07 7.63
N ALA A 156 -19.41 -49.82 8.06
CA ALA A 156 -19.64 -51.28 7.94
C ALA A 156 -18.75 -52.28 8.75
N PRO A 157 -19.13 -53.59 8.92
CA PRO A 157 -20.31 -54.31 8.42
C PRO A 157 -21.09 -55.18 9.46
N GLU A 158 -22.31 -55.57 9.07
CA GLU A 158 -23.06 -56.75 9.56
C GLU A 158 -22.21 -58.03 9.41
N PRO A 159 -22.31 -59.07 10.28
CA PRO A 159 -23.32 -60.11 10.04
C PRO A 159 -23.78 -60.97 11.27
N ALA A 160 -24.83 -61.77 11.00
CA ALA A 160 -25.12 -63.10 11.54
C ALA A 160 -25.98 -63.25 12.82
N GLY A 161 -27.28 -63.50 12.59
CA GLY A 161 -27.86 -64.83 12.80
C GLY A 161 -28.25 -65.26 14.21
N ARG A 162 -29.56 -65.29 14.51
CA ARG A 162 -30.42 -66.48 14.58
C ARG A 162 -31.84 -66.09 14.96
#